data_AF-A0A6V7T0W1-F1
#
_entry.id   AF-A0A6V7T0W1-F1
#
_cell.length_a   1.000
_cell.length_b   1.000
_cell.length_c   1.000
_cell.angle_alpha   90.00
_cell.angle_beta   90.00
_cell.angle_gamma   90.00
#
_symmetry.space_group_name_H-M   'P 1'
#
loop_
_entity.id
_entity.type
_entity.pdbx_description
1 polymer ?
#
loop_
_entity_poly.entity_id
_entity_poly.type
_entity_poly.pdbx_seq_one_letter_code
_entity_poly.pdbx_strand_id
1 'polypeptide(L)'
;MNNQNNIVLINLKNYEYKYNNQQVKQNVRNNAKKVREIFLKNLTNEKRNQSFNTYEQNKIENYQQNIQNEENLFGYKDYLYTNLIRQLYLFLSSMGVNKRTINENNLDKKIDNTYQNHFNFQKMYKYTYNYKKMINEDVIKSLKKYNINKFDDNLEFYTYAFSNKNSENFKRDYAKTNFNICIYLPTKKEIDILFIIDILYDYFYFNLYIPITTKENILIFFPFCFENNIIIKHNFNIFVPYLYIYKNKYMEQKSIKFNLNSLNIITDKIFELEFQENKTIFFIPLIAYNKYGCRIGSGKGYYDRTFISLYKKAKINYEKNNKSINQISNVSETNNLKENKNNETEKNIQNILIKKNKIIDHVKVSVSFEAFLYDVDFNEPTDIILDYIINEKHIYKFLF
;
A
#
# COMPACT_ATOMS: atom_id res chain seq x y z
N MET A 1 -0.82 -8.72 -27.81
CA MET A 1 0.29 -9.15 -26.92
C MET A 1 -0.20 -10.30 -26.06
N ASN A 2 0.45 -11.44 -26.15
CA ASN A 2 0.10 -12.64 -25.39
C ASN A 2 0.36 -12.41 -23.89
N ASN A 3 -0.69 -12.54 -23.07
CA ASN A 3 -0.67 -12.52 -21.62
C ASN A 3 0.08 -13.75 -21.07
N GLN A 4 1.39 -13.80 -21.20
CA GLN A 4 2.22 -14.78 -20.49
C GLN A 4 2.48 -14.26 -19.07
N ASN A 5 1.81 -14.89 -18.11
CA ASN A 5 1.99 -14.85 -16.65
C ASN A 5 3.03 -13.83 -16.10
N ASN A 6 2.59 -12.59 -15.85
CA ASN A 6 3.38 -11.59 -15.10
C ASN A 6 3.59 -11.97 -13.62
N ILE A 7 2.93 -13.02 -13.13
CA ILE A 7 3.07 -13.50 -11.75
C ILE A 7 4.18 -14.53 -11.69
N VAL A 8 5.26 -14.17 -10.99
CA VAL A 8 6.39 -15.06 -10.69
C VAL A 8 6.15 -15.70 -9.32
N LEU A 9 5.97 -17.01 -9.30
CA LEU A 9 5.82 -17.79 -8.06
C LEU A 9 7.19 -18.13 -7.50
N ILE A 10 7.44 -17.75 -6.24
CA ILE A 10 8.69 -18.04 -5.53
C ILE A 10 8.38 -18.97 -4.37
N ASN A 11 8.88 -20.20 -4.44
CA ASN A 11 8.68 -21.21 -3.42
C ASN A 11 9.79 -21.15 -2.37
N LEU A 12 9.43 -20.88 -1.12
CA LEU A 12 10.37 -20.69 -0.01
C LEU A 12 10.42 -21.91 0.95
N LYS A 13 9.89 -23.08 0.56
CA LYS A 13 9.84 -24.30 1.40
C LYS A 13 11.18 -24.70 2.04
N ASN A 14 12.30 -24.40 1.38
CA ASN A 14 13.65 -24.74 1.85
C ASN A 14 14.49 -23.51 2.21
N TYR A 15 13.89 -22.33 2.36
CA TYR A 15 14.61 -21.13 2.73
C TYR A 15 14.96 -21.18 4.23
N GLU A 16 16.22 -21.51 4.53
CA GLU A 16 16.77 -21.52 5.89
C GLU A 16 17.27 -20.13 6.28
N TYR A 17 16.78 -19.61 7.39
CA TYR A 17 17.29 -18.36 7.98
C TYR A 17 18.71 -18.58 8.50
N LYS A 18 19.69 -17.98 7.82
CA LYS A 18 21.10 -18.04 8.22
C LYS A 18 21.60 -16.66 8.68
N TYR A 19 22.02 -16.64 9.95
CA TYR A 19 22.85 -15.63 10.63
C TYR A 19 22.32 -14.18 10.77
N ASN A 20 22.91 -13.50 11.75
CA ASN A 20 22.70 -12.10 12.10
C ASN A 20 23.26 -11.16 11.01
N ASN A 21 22.47 -10.91 9.96
CA ASN A 21 22.89 -10.15 8.77
C ASN A 21 22.87 -8.61 8.95
N GLN A 22 22.99 -8.10 10.18
CA GLN A 22 22.91 -6.65 10.47
C GLN A 22 23.87 -5.82 9.61
N GLN A 23 25.13 -6.26 9.49
CA GLN A 23 26.12 -5.55 8.68
C GLN A 23 25.76 -5.56 7.19
N VAL A 24 25.35 -6.72 6.66
CA VAL A 24 24.92 -6.86 5.26
C VAL A 24 23.72 -5.97 4.99
N LYS A 25 22.71 -6.01 5.85
CA LYS A 25 21.50 -5.17 5.73
C LYS A 25 21.82 -3.69 5.80
N GLN A 26 22.74 -3.27 6.65
CA GLN A 26 23.18 -1.87 6.71
C GLN A 26 23.93 -1.45 5.44
N ASN A 27 24.79 -2.33 4.90
CA ASN A 27 25.48 -2.10 3.63
C ASN A 27 24.49 -1.96 2.46
N VAL A 28 23.53 -2.89 2.34
CA VAL A 28 22.47 -2.83 1.32
C VAL A 28 21.62 -1.57 1.50
N ARG A 29 21.24 -1.20 2.73
CA ARG A 29 20.50 0.03 3.02
C ARG A 29 21.25 1.28 2.54
N ASN A 30 22.54 1.37 2.84
CA ASN A 30 23.37 2.51 2.44
C ASN A 30 23.53 2.58 0.92
N ASN A 31 23.79 1.45 0.27
CA ASN A 31 23.93 1.37 -1.18
C ASN A 31 22.62 1.71 -1.88
N ALA A 32 21.50 1.15 -1.43
CA ALA A 32 20.18 1.40 -2.02
C ALA A 32 19.76 2.87 -1.90
N LYS A 33 20.10 3.55 -0.79
CA LYS A 33 19.90 5.00 -0.67
C LYS A 33 20.69 5.78 -1.73
N LYS A 34 21.96 5.45 -1.96
CA LYS A 34 22.81 6.09 -2.99
C LYS A 34 22.27 5.83 -4.40
N VAL A 35 21.96 4.56 -4.71
CA VAL A 35 21.37 4.17 -6.00
C VAL A 35 20.07 4.92 -6.25
N ARG A 36 19.20 5.01 -5.24
CA ARG A 36 17.93 5.73 -5.33
C ARG A 36 18.11 7.21 -5.61
N GLU A 37 19.09 7.87 -4.99
CA GLU A 37 19.37 9.29 -5.27
C GLU A 37 19.83 9.51 -6.72
N ILE A 38 20.71 8.65 -7.22
CA ILE A 38 21.16 8.68 -8.63
C ILE A 38 19.99 8.40 -9.58
N PHE A 39 19.22 7.36 -9.29
CA PHE A 39 18.08 6.93 -10.11
C PHE A 39 17.00 8.00 -10.20
N LEU A 40 16.58 8.58 -9.07
CA LEU A 40 15.57 9.64 -9.04
C LEU A 40 16.05 10.92 -9.73
N LYS A 41 17.33 11.30 -9.55
CA LYS A 41 17.93 12.45 -10.24
C LYS A 41 17.94 12.27 -11.77
N ASN A 42 18.20 11.05 -12.23
CA ASN A 42 18.18 10.74 -13.66
C ASN A 42 16.75 10.73 -14.22
N LEU A 43 15.76 10.25 -13.45
CA LEU A 43 14.35 10.29 -13.86
C LEU A 43 13.80 11.71 -14.04
N THR A 44 14.35 12.69 -13.33
CA THR A 44 13.94 14.11 -13.43
C THR A 44 14.59 14.87 -14.58
N ASN A 45 15.63 14.33 -15.23
CA ASN A 45 16.34 15.03 -16.31
C ASN A 45 15.66 14.79 -17.68
N GLU A 46 14.74 15.68 -18.06
CA GLU A 46 13.95 15.61 -19.30
C GLU A 46 14.81 15.49 -20.58
N LYS A 47 15.98 16.14 -20.64
CA LYS A 47 16.89 16.12 -21.82
C LYS A 47 17.39 14.71 -22.18
N ARG A 48 17.42 13.74 -21.25
CA ARG A 48 17.81 12.34 -21.53
C ARG A 48 16.60 11.43 -21.79
N ASN A 49 15.39 11.86 -21.47
CA ASN A 49 14.20 11.05 -21.73
C ASN A 49 13.81 11.04 -23.21
N GLN A 50 14.33 11.99 -24.01
CA GLN A 50 14.20 11.98 -25.47
C GLN A 50 14.91 10.79 -26.14
N SER A 51 15.97 10.23 -25.53
CA SER A 51 16.75 9.13 -26.11
C SER A 51 16.19 7.73 -25.83
N PHE A 52 15.07 7.61 -25.11
CA PHE A 52 14.37 6.32 -24.98
C PHE A 52 13.59 5.94 -26.25
N ASN A 53 13.43 6.87 -27.21
CA ASN A 53 12.71 6.63 -28.45
C ASN A 53 13.46 5.71 -29.44
N THR A 54 14.78 5.48 -29.31
CA THR A 54 15.56 4.84 -30.38
C THR A 54 15.88 3.36 -30.20
N TYR A 55 15.64 2.74 -29.03
CA TYR A 55 16.01 1.33 -28.81
C TYR A 55 14.83 0.35 -28.70
N GLU A 56 13.62 0.78 -28.34
CA GLU A 56 12.43 -0.09 -28.35
C GLU A 56 11.58 0.03 -29.63
N GLN A 57 11.74 1.10 -30.43
CA GLN A 57 11.04 1.23 -31.72
C GLN A 57 11.42 0.13 -32.72
N ASN A 58 12.67 -0.38 -32.67
CA ASN A 58 13.14 -1.42 -33.60
C ASN A 58 12.59 -2.84 -33.31
N LYS A 59 11.69 -3.00 -32.32
CA LYS A 59 10.90 -4.25 -32.15
C LYS A 59 9.42 -4.08 -32.52
N ILE A 60 9.00 -2.89 -32.96
CA ILE A 60 7.60 -2.55 -33.22
C ILE A 60 7.50 -1.90 -34.62
N GLU A 61 7.92 -2.62 -35.66
CA GLU A 61 7.85 -2.15 -37.06
C GLU A 61 6.45 -2.25 -37.70
N ASN A 62 5.36 -2.14 -36.94
CA ASN A 62 4.00 -2.15 -37.52
C ASN A 62 3.04 -1.08 -36.97
N TYR A 63 3.56 -0.02 -36.35
CA TYR A 63 2.73 1.10 -35.89
C TYR A 63 3.24 2.42 -36.46
N GLN A 64 3.28 2.53 -37.79
CA GLN A 64 3.33 3.82 -38.47
C GLN A 64 2.08 4.00 -39.30
N GLN A 65 1.06 4.58 -38.67
CA GLN A 65 0.15 5.55 -39.29
C GLN A 65 -0.73 6.13 -38.17
N ASN A 66 -0.74 7.47 -38.07
CA ASN A 66 -1.53 8.32 -37.15
C ASN A 66 -0.86 8.81 -35.86
N ILE A 67 0.32 9.42 -35.95
CA ILE A 67 0.72 10.44 -34.95
C ILE A 67 1.18 11.69 -35.70
N GLN A 68 0.21 12.51 -36.12
CA GLN A 68 0.42 13.95 -36.31
C GLN A 68 0.11 14.65 -34.99
N ASN A 69 0.91 15.68 -34.68
CA ASN A 69 0.87 16.64 -33.56
C ASN A 69 1.91 16.39 -32.46
N GLU A 70 2.93 17.26 -32.46
CA GLU A 70 3.76 17.57 -31.31
C GLU A 70 2.87 18.02 -30.14
N GLU A 71 2.82 17.30 -29.00
CA GLU A 71 2.51 17.88 -27.66
C GLU A 71 2.51 16.90 -26.46
N ASN A 72 2.68 15.58 -26.64
CA ASN A 72 2.73 14.63 -25.52
C ASN A 72 4.04 13.82 -25.48
N LEU A 73 5.13 14.48 -25.13
CA LEU A 73 6.39 13.78 -24.87
C LEU A 73 6.27 13.03 -23.52
N PHE A 74 6.17 11.70 -23.58
CA PHE A 74 6.25 10.82 -22.42
C PHE A 74 7.72 10.56 -22.06
N GLY A 75 8.05 10.65 -20.77
CA GLY A 75 9.38 10.33 -20.27
C GLY A 75 9.52 8.90 -19.74
N TYR A 76 10.76 8.47 -19.46
CA TYR A 76 11.02 7.15 -18.87
C TYR A 76 10.30 6.96 -17.52
N LYS A 77 10.13 8.03 -16.75
CA LYS A 77 9.33 8.01 -15.51
C LYS A 77 7.87 7.63 -15.78
N ASP A 78 7.27 8.17 -16.83
CA ASP A 78 5.88 7.88 -17.22
C ASP A 78 5.73 6.42 -17.63
N TYR A 79 6.71 5.90 -18.37
CA TYR A 79 6.77 4.48 -18.72
C TYR A 79 6.83 3.57 -17.48
N LEU A 80 7.73 3.86 -16.53
CA LEU A 80 7.85 3.10 -15.30
C LEU A 80 6.56 3.09 -14.48
N TYR A 81 5.95 4.27 -14.27
CA TYR A 81 4.69 4.37 -13.53
C TYR A 81 3.53 3.71 -14.27
N THR A 82 3.47 3.84 -15.60
CA THR A 82 2.48 3.15 -16.44
C THR A 82 2.56 1.64 -16.23
N ASN A 83 3.76 1.08 -16.25
CA ASN A 83 3.95 -0.34 -16.01
C ASN A 83 3.58 -0.75 -14.58
N LEU A 84 3.93 0.05 -13.57
CA LEU A 84 3.47 -0.23 -12.20
C LEU A 84 1.94 -0.21 -12.08
N ILE A 85 1.24 0.72 -12.75
CA ILE A 85 -0.23 0.76 -12.78
C ILE A 85 -0.79 -0.53 -13.40
N ARG A 86 -0.24 -0.98 -14.53
CA ARG A 86 -0.63 -2.24 -15.19
C ARG A 86 -0.45 -3.43 -14.25
N GLN A 87 0.70 -3.54 -13.58
CA GLN A 87 0.97 -4.64 -12.67
C GLN A 87 0.07 -4.60 -11.43
N LEU A 88 -0.21 -3.41 -10.88
CA LEU A 88 -1.14 -3.29 -9.76
C LEU A 88 -2.59 -3.59 -10.18
N TYR A 89 -3.01 -3.21 -11.37
CA TYR A 89 -4.33 -3.59 -11.91
C TYR A 89 -4.49 -5.12 -11.96
N LEU A 90 -3.48 -5.81 -12.50
CA LEU A 90 -3.45 -7.27 -12.56
C LEU A 90 -3.45 -7.89 -11.16
N PHE A 91 -2.65 -7.34 -10.25
CA PHE A 91 -2.60 -7.79 -8.86
C PHE A 91 -3.97 -7.66 -8.16
N LEU A 92 -4.60 -6.48 -8.18
CA LEU A 92 -5.91 -6.25 -7.55
C LEU A 92 -7.00 -7.12 -8.18
N SER A 93 -6.97 -7.30 -9.52
CA SER A 93 -7.86 -8.24 -10.20
C SER A 93 -7.66 -9.67 -9.70
N SER A 94 -6.41 -10.12 -9.54
CA SER A 94 -6.09 -11.48 -9.05
C SER A 94 -6.45 -11.69 -7.57
N MET A 95 -6.48 -10.62 -6.78
CA MET A 95 -6.95 -10.66 -5.39
C MET A 95 -8.49 -10.72 -5.28
N GLY A 96 -9.20 -10.53 -6.40
CA GLY A 96 -10.66 -10.50 -6.42
C GLY A 96 -11.23 -9.20 -5.84
N VAL A 97 -10.51 -8.07 -5.96
CA VAL A 97 -11.06 -6.77 -5.59
C VAL A 97 -12.22 -6.44 -6.53
N ASN A 98 -13.36 -6.03 -5.96
CA ASN A 98 -14.57 -5.75 -6.74
C ASN A 98 -14.31 -4.65 -7.77
N LYS A 99 -14.70 -4.90 -9.02
CA LYS A 99 -14.54 -3.95 -10.12
C LYS A 99 -15.69 -2.95 -10.16
N ARG A 100 -15.43 -1.73 -10.60
CA ARG A 100 -16.46 -0.73 -10.86
C ARG A 100 -17.14 -1.00 -12.20
N THR A 101 -18.46 -1.14 -12.17
CA THR A 101 -19.33 -1.05 -13.35
C THR A 101 -19.74 0.40 -13.53
N ILE A 102 -19.60 0.95 -14.74
CA ILE A 102 -20.17 2.27 -15.03
C ILE A 102 -21.68 2.08 -15.18
N ASN A 103 -22.48 2.85 -14.43
CA ASN A 103 -23.92 2.88 -14.61
C ASN A 103 -24.23 3.54 -15.97
N GLU A 104 -24.92 2.81 -16.85
CA GLU A 104 -25.38 3.22 -18.18
C GLU A 104 -26.37 4.41 -18.15
N ASN A 105 -26.85 4.82 -16.97
CA ASN A 105 -27.93 5.80 -16.83
C ASN A 105 -27.54 7.27 -17.10
N ASN A 106 -26.28 7.56 -17.41
CA ASN A 106 -25.80 8.90 -17.80
C ASN A 106 -25.15 8.93 -19.19
N LEU A 107 -25.33 7.90 -20.03
CA LEU A 107 -25.04 8.03 -21.46
C LEU A 107 -26.35 8.34 -22.20
N ASP A 108 -26.51 9.60 -22.56
CA ASP A 108 -27.41 9.97 -23.65
C ASP A 108 -27.10 9.11 -24.87
N LYS A 109 -28.14 8.39 -25.30
CA LYS A 109 -28.28 7.58 -26.50
C LYS A 109 -27.29 7.93 -27.62
N LYS A 110 -26.20 7.16 -27.70
CA LYS A 110 -25.62 6.64 -28.95
C LYS A 110 -24.39 5.77 -28.64
N ILE A 111 -24.40 4.58 -29.24
CA ILE A 111 -23.28 3.64 -29.44
C ILE A 111 -23.20 2.46 -28.45
N ASP A 112 -23.80 1.36 -28.90
CA ASP A 112 -23.39 -0.05 -28.81
C ASP A 112 -22.80 -0.64 -27.51
N ASN A 113 -23.55 -1.62 -27.00
CA ASN A 113 -23.29 -2.69 -26.02
C ASN A 113 -21.84 -3.23 -25.84
N THR A 114 -20.84 -2.38 -25.54
CA THR A 114 -19.45 -2.84 -25.30
C THR A 114 -18.70 -2.10 -24.17
N TYR A 115 -19.34 -1.22 -23.40
CA TYR A 115 -18.66 -0.47 -22.33
C TYR A 115 -18.75 -1.17 -20.96
N GLN A 116 -18.20 -2.38 -20.86
CA GLN A 116 -17.57 -2.77 -19.59
C GLN A 116 -16.25 -1.98 -19.48
N ASN A 117 -15.96 -1.40 -18.32
CA ASN A 117 -14.79 -0.57 -18.07
C ASN A 117 -13.50 -1.42 -18.14
N HIS A 118 -13.09 -1.80 -19.36
CA HIS A 118 -11.90 -2.58 -19.62
C HIS A 118 -10.68 -1.68 -19.44
N PHE A 119 -9.79 -2.09 -18.54
CA PHE A 119 -8.53 -1.39 -18.33
C PHE A 119 -7.71 -1.41 -19.63
N ASN A 120 -7.44 -0.22 -20.16
CA ASN A 120 -6.69 -0.07 -21.40
C ASN A 120 -5.20 -0.27 -21.13
N PHE A 121 -4.71 -1.50 -21.33
CA PHE A 121 -3.29 -1.83 -21.19
C PHE A 121 -2.38 -1.09 -22.18
N GLN A 122 -2.90 -0.50 -23.26
CA GLN A 122 -2.12 0.31 -24.20
C GLN A 122 -1.98 1.77 -23.76
N LYS A 123 -2.83 2.25 -22.84
CA LYS A 123 -2.79 3.62 -22.34
C LYS A 123 -1.47 3.89 -21.60
N MET A 124 -0.86 5.02 -21.93
CA MET A 124 0.26 5.61 -21.19
C MET A 124 -0.27 6.65 -20.21
N TYR A 125 0.29 6.67 -19.00
CA TYR A 125 -0.05 7.61 -17.95
C TYR A 125 1.12 8.55 -17.68
N LYS A 126 0.88 9.84 -17.84
CA LYS A 126 1.87 10.88 -17.51
C LYS A 126 1.91 11.06 -16.00
N TYR A 127 3.06 10.83 -15.39
CA TYR A 127 3.25 10.98 -13.95
C TYR A 127 3.13 12.45 -13.56
N THR A 128 2.27 12.73 -12.57
CA THR A 128 2.16 14.04 -11.94
C THR A 128 2.25 13.91 -10.43
N TYR A 129 3.09 14.74 -9.81
CA TYR A 129 3.14 14.85 -8.36
C TYR A 129 1.96 15.70 -7.89
N ASN A 130 0.93 15.05 -7.35
CA ASN A 130 -0.37 15.67 -7.11
C ASN A 130 -0.53 16.33 -5.73
N TYR A 131 0.52 16.44 -4.92
CA TYR A 131 0.42 17.18 -3.65
C TYR A 131 0.45 18.69 -3.90
N LYS A 132 -0.58 19.39 -3.41
CA LYS A 132 -0.70 20.85 -3.51
C LYS A 132 -0.76 21.47 -2.12
N LYS A 133 0.02 22.53 -1.89
CA LYS A 133 -0.10 23.36 -0.69
C LYS A 133 -1.44 24.10 -0.77
N MET A 134 -2.17 24.13 0.34
CA MET A 134 -3.47 24.80 0.44
C MET A 134 -3.30 26.21 0.98
N ILE A 135 -4.12 27.15 0.50
CA ILE A 135 -4.29 28.47 1.13
C ILE A 135 -5.36 28.39 2.22
N ASN A 136 -5.33 29.34 3.17
CA ASN A 136 -6.22 29.31 4.34
C ASN A 136 -7.71 29.28 3.96
N GLU A 137 -8.11 29.97 2.89
CA GLU A 137 -9.50 29.96 2.40
C GLU A 137 -9.97 28.56 2.00
N ASP A 138 -9.13 27.80 1.28
CA ASP A 138 -9.42 26.42 0.89
C ASP A 138 -9.45 25.46 2.09
N VAL A 139 -8.57 25.69 3.07
CA VAL A 139 -8.55 24.94 4.33
C VAL A 139 -9.85 25.16 5.09
N ILE A 140 -10.26 26.42 5.27
CA ILE A 140 -11.53 26.79 5.93
C ILE A 140 -12.71 26.13 5.21
N LYS A 141 -12.78 26.25 3.88
CA LYS A 141 -13.85 25.65 3.07
C LYS A 141 -13.92 24.13 3.26
N SER A 142 -12.77 23.47 3.29
CA SER A 142 -12.70 22.02 3.44
C SER A 142 -13.04 21.56 4.86
N LEU A 143 -12.60 22.28 5.89
CA LEU A 143 -12.86 22.00 7.30
C LEU A 143 -14.31 22.29 7.73
N LYS A 144 -14.96 23.28 7.10
CA LYS A 144 -16.40 23.57 7.33
C LYS A 144 -17.30 22.37 7.08
N LYS A 145 -16.96 21.48 6.13
CA LYS A 145 -17.70 20.23 5.88
C LYS A 145 -17.76 19.31 7.12
N TYR A 146 -16.81 19.48 8.04
CA TYR A 146 -16.68 18.71 9.26
C TYR A 146 -17.11 19.47 10.52
N ASN A 147 -17.74 20.64 10.36
CA ASN A 147 -18.04 21.58 11.45
C ASN A 147 -16.80 22.01 12.26
N ILE A 148 -15.62 22.02 11.61
CA ILE A 148 -14.37 22.45 12.24
C ILE A 148 -14.14 23.93 11.92
N ASN A 149 -14.33 24.78 12.93
CA ASN A 149 -14.21 26.24 12.80
C ASN A 149 -12.91 26.82 13.39
N LYS A 150 -12.11 26.00 14.08
CA LYS A 150 -10.84 26.41 14.69
C LYS A 150 -9.76 25.41 14.30
N PHE A 151 -8.65 25.93 13.78
CA PHE A 151 -7.44 25.18 13.50
C PHE A 151 -6.22 26.04 13.82
N ASP A 152 -5.03 25.44 13.74
CA ASP A 152 -3.76 26.14 13.96
C ASP A 152 -3.25 26.65 12.61
N ASP A 153 -3.38 27.96 12.40
CA ASP A 153 -3.03 28.63 11.14
C ASP A 153 -1.51 28.62 10.86
N ASN A 154 -0.69 28.23 11.85
CA ASN A 154 0.75 28.06 11.66
C ASN A 154 1.12 26.74 10.99
N LEU A 155 0.18 25.80 10.86
CA LEU A 155 0.41 24.52 10.19
C LEU A 155 0.45 24.71 8.67
N GLU A 156 1.37 24.00 8.02
CA GLU A 156 1.35 23.91 6.56
C GLU A 156 0.38 22.81 6.11
N PHE A 157 -0.72 23.24 5.50
CA PHE A 157 -1.75 22.37 4.95
C PHE A 157 -1.48 22.02 3.49
N TYR A 158 -1.75 20.76 3.16
CA TYR A 158 -1.67 20.23 1.81
C TYR A 158 -2.90 19.37 1.51
N THR A 159 -3.17 19.17 0.24
CA THR A 159 -4.15 18.22 -0.29
C THR A 159 -3.48 17.39 -1.38
N TYR A 160 -3.99 16.18 -1.60
CA TYR A 160 -3.66 15.44 -2.81
C TYR A 160 -4.73 15.74 -3.86
N ALA A 161 -4.33 16.40 -4.94
CA ALA A 161 -5.19 16.77 -6.06
C ALA A 161 -5.56 15.52 -6.87
N PHE A 162 -6.71 14.95 -6.52
CA PHE A 162 -7.26 13.76 -7.16
C PHE A 162 -7.49 14.01 -8.66
N SER A 163 -6.93 13.15 -9.50
CA SER A 163 -6.87 13.35 -10.95
C SER A 163 -8.22 13.13 -11.65
N ASN A 164 -9.15 12.43 -11.01
CA ASN A 164 -10.41 12.05 -11.62
C ASN A 164 -11.40 13.24 -11.68
N LYS A 165 -11.61 13.74 -12.90
CA LYS A 165 -12.58 14.80 -13.24
C LYS A 165 -14.04 14.36 -13.19
N ASN A 166 -14.34 13.06 -13.17
CA ASN A 166 -15.70 12.53 -13.03
C ASN A 166 -16.17 12.46 -11.56
N SER A 167 -15.35 12.96 -10.63
CA SER A 167 -15.54 12.86 -9.17
C SER A 167 -16.81 13.51 -8.63
N GLU A 168 -17.45 14.43 -9.36
CA GLU A 168 -18.72 15.04 -8.91
C GLU A 168 -19.85 14.01 -8.74
N ASN A 169 -19.76 12.83 -9.38
CA ASN A 169 -20.74 11.75 -9.27
C ASN A 169 -20.21 10.46 -8.59
N PHE A 170 -18.94 10.39 -8.20
CA PHE A 170 -18.39 9.21 -7.54
C PHE A 170 -18.65 9.25 -6.03
N LYS A 171 -19.87 8.88 -5.62
CA LYS A 171 -20.12 8.59 -4.21
C LYS A 171 -19.44 7.28 -3.81
N ARG A 172 -18.82 7.28 -2.63
CA ARG A 172 -18.31 6.05 -2.01
C ARG A 172 -19.46 5.08 -1.79
N ASP A 173 -19.32 3.89 -2.36
CA ASP A 173 -20.30 2.81 -2.28
C ASP A 173 -19.75 1.71 -1.38
N TYR A 174 -19.85 1.94 -0.08
CA TYR A 174 -19.40 1.03 0.97
C TYR A 174 -19.95 -0.39 0.77
N ALA A 175 -21.18 -0.55 0.28
CA ALA A 175 -21.79 -1.85 0.04
C ALA A 175 -21.08 -2.68 -1.04
N LYS A 176 -20.38 -2.04 -1.98
CA LYS A 176 -19.62 -2.72 -3.04
C LYS A 176 -18.15 -2.94 -2.70
N THR A 177 -17.63 -2.35 -1.64
CA THR A 177 -16.23 -2.55 -1.26
C THR A 177 -16.05 -3.88 -0.55
N ASN A 178 -15.08 -4.68 -1.00
CA ASN A 178 -14.73 -5.97 -0.39
C ASN A 178 -13.28 -6.02 0.13
N PHE A 179 -12.54 -4.92 -0.03
CA PHE A 179 -11.17 -4.76 0.45
C PHE A 179 -10.96 -3.43 1.15
N ASN A 180 -10.19 -3.48 2.24
CA ASN A 180 -9.53 -2.34 2.84
C ASN A 180 -8.09 -2.29 2.32
N ILE A 181 -7.66 -1.15 1.80
CA ILE A 181 -6.32 -0.92 1.26
C ILE A 181 -5.59 0.09 2.15
N CYS A 182 -4.56 -0.39 2.84
CA CYS A 182 -3.70 0.41 3.70
C CYS A 182 -2.47 0.86 2.89
N ILE A 183 -2.36 2.16 2.60
CA ILE A 183 -1.26 2.73 1.80
C ILE A 183 -0.48 3.77 2.60
N TYR A 184 0.82 3.88 2.35
CA TYR A 184 1.62 4.98 2.90
C TYR A 184 1.43 6.25 2.06
N LEU A 185 1.55 7.42 2.69
CA LEU A 185 1.67 8.68 1.96
C LEU A 185 3.12 8.85 1.50
N PRO A 186 3.42 8.80 0.19
CA PRO A 186 4.78 8.82 -0.32
C PRO A 186 5.51 10.12 0.01
N THR A 187 6.75 9.97 0.46
CA THR A 187 7.74 11.04 0.48
C THR A 187 8.48 11.13 -0.86
N LYS A 188 9.25 12.21 -1.10
CA LYS A 188 10.00 12.42 -2.36
C LYS A 188 10.96 11.28 -2.74
N LYS A 189 11.29 10.38 -1.80
CA LYS A 189 12.22 9.26 -2.00
C LYS A 189 11.52 7.90 -2.07
N GLU A 190 10.21 7.85 -2.26
CA GLU A 190 9.43 6.61 -2.33
C GLU A 190 8.68 6.51 -3.66
N ILE A 191 8.21 5.31 -3.99
CA ILE A 191 7.24 5.15 -5.08
C ILE A 191 5.98 5.91 -4.69
N ASP A 192 5.49 6.74 -5.59
CA ASP A 192 4.24 7.48 -5.44
C ASP A 192 3.05 6.54 -5.63
N ILE A 193 2.82 5.69 -4.63
CA ILE A 193 1.73 4.71 -4.65
C ILE A 193 0.37 5.41 -4.75
N LEU A 194 0.25 6.64 -4.25
CA LEU A 194 -0.98 7.39 -4.26
C LEU A 194 -1.39 7.78 -5.69
N PHE A 195 -0.43 8.15 -6.56
CA PHE A 195 -0.67 8.33 -8.00
C PHE A 195 -1.19 7.06 -8.68
N ILE A 196 -0.64 5.89 -8.34
CA ILE A 196 -1.11 4.63 -8.92
C ILE A 196 -2.53 4.30 -8.44
N ILE A 197 -2.80 4.48 -7.15
CA ILE A 197 -4.09 4.20 -6.54
C ILE A 197 -5.17 5.17 -7.00
N ASP A 198 -4.83 6.44 -7.25
CA ASP A 198 -5.73 7.44 -7.86
C ASP A 198 -6.27 6.91 -9.19
N ILE A 199 -5.38 6.47 -10.09
CA ILE A 199 -5.77 5.91 -11.39
C ILE A 199 -6.57 4.62 -11.25
N LEU A 200 -6.19 3.73 -10.32
CA LEU A 200 -6.88 2.47 -10.12
C LEU A 200 -8.21 2.62 -9.38
N TYR A 201 -8.46 3.78 -8.77
CA TYR A 201 -9.73 4.10 -8.10
C TYR A 201 -10.91 4.03 -9.07
N ASP A 202 -10.69 4.34 -10.36
CA ASP A 202 -11.70 4.28 -11.42
C ASP A 202 -12.15 2.85 -11.76
N TYR A 203 -11.33 1.86 -11.41
CA TYR A 203 -11.54 0.47 -11.81
C TYR A 203 -12.01 -0.43 -10.68
N PHE A 204 -11.77 -0.05 -9.42
CA PHE A 204 -12.03 -0.91 -8.26
C PHE A 204 -12.74 -0.20 -7.11
N TYR A 205 -13.53 -0.98 -6.36
CA TYR A 205 -14.14 -0.58 -5.10
C TYR A 205 -13.27 -1.05 -3.93
N PHE A 206 -12.69 -0.11 -3.19
CA PHE A 206 -11.96 -0.37 -1.95
C PHE A 206 -12.02 0.84 -1.00
N ASN A 207 -11.86 0.57 0.29
CA ASN A 207 -11.69 1.61 1.31
C ASN A 207 -10.20 1.90 1.51
N LEU A 208 -9.83 3.17 1.68
CA LEU A 208 -8.45 3.57 1.89
C LEU A 208 -8.16 3.87 3.35
N TYR A 209 -6.99 3.44 3.80
CA TYR A 209 -6.46 3.76 5.11
C TYR A 209 -5.00 4.12 4.99
N ILE A 210 -4.51 4.97 5.89
CA ILE A 210 -3.11 5.37 5.91
C ILE A 210 -2.49 5.19 7.30
N PRO A 211 -1.20 4.81 7.38
CA PRO A 211 -0.54 4.51 8.63
C PRO A 211 -0.26 5.79 9.41
N ILE A 212 -0.46 5.72 10.72
CA ILE A 212 -0.07 6.75 11.67
C ILE A 212 0.82 6.11 12.73
N THR A 213 1.97 6.73 12.97
CA THR A 213 2.93 6.28 13.98
C THR A 213 2.45 6.66 15.38
N THR A 214 2.39 5.68 16.28
CA THR A 214 2.10 5.91 17.70
C THR A 214 3.39 6.15 18.51
N LYS A 215 3.24 6.53 19.78
CA LYS A 215 4.37 6.74 20.71
C LYS A 215 5.15 5.44 20.97
N GLU A 216 4.49 4.29 20.91
CA GLU A 216 5.08 2.96 21.08
C GLU A 216 5.80 2.46 19.80
N ASN A 217 5.93 3.32 18.81
CA ASN A 217 6.50 3.02 17.51
C ASN A 217 5.85 1.83 16.77
N ILE A 218 4.54 1.69 16.93
CA ILE A 218 3.67 0.84 16.11
C ILE A 218 2.82 1.72 15.18
N LEU A 219 2.10 1.08 14.27
CA LEU A 219 1.19 1.73 13.33
C LEU A 219 -0.25 1.43 13.70
N ILE A 220 -1.07 2.48 13.64
CA ILE A 220 -2.52 2.38 13.49
C ILE A 220 -2.89 2.89 12.10
N PHE A 221 -4.02 2.43 11.55
CA PHE A 221 -4.45 2.78 10.19
C PHE A 221 -5.71 3.62 10.25
N PHE A 222 -5.58 4.88 9.81
CA PHE A 222 -6.62 5.90 9.86
C PHE A 222 -7.32 5.99 8.51
N PRO A 223 -8.67 6.09 8.47
CA PRO A 223 -9.41 6.14 7.22
C PRO A 223 -9.04 7.36 6.38
N PHE A 224 -8.91 7.18 5.08
CA PHE A 224 -8.48 8.19 4.12
C PHE A 224 -9.39 8.18 2.89
N CYS A 225 -9.59 9.35 2.29
CA CYS A 225 -10.40 9.48 1.09
C CYS A 225 -9.92 10.62 0.20
N PHE A 226 -10.00 10.45 -1.11
CA PHE A 226 -9.53 11.45 -2.06
C PHE A 226 -10.33 12.75 -2.05
N GLU A 227 -11.64 12.69 -1.77
CA GLU A 227 -12.49 13.90 -1.83
C GLU A 227 -12.17 14.89 -0.71
N ASN A 228 -11.71 14.39 0.44
CA ASN A 228 -11.44 15.21 1.62
C ASN A 228 -10.17 14.71 2.34
N ASN A 229 -9.02 15.00 1.75
CA ASN A 229 -7.69 14.51 2.16
C ASN A 229 -6.78 15.63 2.70
N ILE A 230 -7.31 16.51 3.56
CA ILE A 230 -6.45 17.53 4.20
C ILE A 230 -5.38 16.84 5.02
N ILE A 231 -4.14 17.08 4.65
CA ILE A 231 -2.95 16.53 5.29
C ILE A 231 -2.04 17.67 5.72
N ILE A 232 -1.33 17.45 6.81
CA ILE A 232 -0.28 18.37 7.26
C ILE A 232 1.07 17.72 7.14
N LYS A 233 2.08 18.55 6.92
CA LYS A 233 3.46 18.10 6.99
C LYS A 233 3.88 18.01 8.46
N HIS A 234 4.09 16.79 8.94
CA HIS A 234 4.52 16.52 10.32
C HIS A 234 6.04 16.32 10.39
N ASN A 235 6.55 15.94 11.56
CA ASN A 235 7.95 15.59 11.80
C ASN A 235 8.49 14.64 10.70
N PHE A 236 9.76 14.83 10.34
CA PHE A 236 10.47 14.07 9.30
C PHE A 236 9.92 14.26 7.86
N ASN A 237 9.19 15.34 7.59
CA ASN A 237 8.59 15.63 6.28
C ASN A 237 7.60 14.55 5.81
N ILE A 238 6.94 13.86 6.76
CA ILE A 238 5.89 12.87 6.48
C ILE A 238 4.53 13.56 6.57
N PHE A 239 3.63 13.22 5.65
CA PHE A 239 2.26 13.71 5.69
C PHE A 239 1.40 12.91 6.67
N VAL A 240 0.52 13.59 7.40
CA VAL A 240 -0.43 13.00 8.34
C VAL A 240 -1.81 13.62 8.13
N PRO A 241 -2.94 12.88 8.24
CA PRO A 241 -4.27 13.45 8.12
C PRO A 241 -4.51 14.51 9.18
N TYR A 242 -4.95 15.69 8.77
CA TYR A 242 -5.28 16.74 9.73
C TYR A 242 -6.42 16.31 10.65
N LEU A 243 -7.41 15.56 10.15
CA LEU A 243 -8.53 15.06 10.94
C LEU A 243 -8.09 14.18 12.12
N TYR A 244 -7.00 13.42 11.98
CA TYR A 244 -6.42 12.67 13.08
C TYR A 244 -5.84 13.60 14.15
N ILE A 245 -5.08 14.62 13.73
CA ILE A 245 -4.48 15.62 14.63
C ILE A 245 -5.57 16.40 15.34
N TYR A 246 -6.58 16.82 14.58
CA TYR A 246 -7.74 17.54 15.08
C TYR A 246 -8.44 16.74 16.18
N LYS A 247 -8.74 15.46 15.90
CA LYS A 247 -9.40 14.58 16.88
C LYS A 247 -8.56 14.45 18.14
N ASN A 248 -7.27 14.12 18.03
CA ASN A 248 -6.40 13.93 19.20
C ASN A 248 -6.13 15.18 20.04
N LYS A 249 -6.08 16.37 19.42
CA LYS A 249 -5.65 17.61 20.09
C LYS A 249 -6.81 18.51 20.50
N TYR A 250 -7.93 18.50 19.76
CA TYR A 250 -8.97 19.53 19.88
C TYR A 250 -10.36 19.01 20.19
N MET A 251 -10.65 17.71 20.00
CA MET A 251 -12.01 17.18 20.15
C MET A 251 -12.38 16.70 21.57
N GLU A 252 -11.49 16.66 22.57
CA GLU A 252 -11.86 16.57 24.00
C GLU A 252 -10.63 16.52 24.94
N GLN A 253 -10.75 17.08 26.15
CA GLN A 253 -9.72 17.17 27.19
C GLN A 253 -9.35 15.81 27.86
N LYS A 254 -9.74 14.69 27.26
CA LYS A 254 -9.38 13.33 27.71
C LYS A 254 -8.75 12.61 26.53
N SER A 255 -7.62 11.94 26.76
CA SER A 255 -6.90 11.17 25.75
C SER A 255 -7.85 10.25 24.97
N ILE A 256 -8.22 10.63 23.74
CA ILE A 256 -9.11 9.81 22.91
C ILE A 256 -8.40 8.49 22.62
N LYS A 257 -9.04 7.39 23.02
CA LYS A 257 -8.61 6.05 22.69
C LYS A 257 -9.44 5.57 21.52
N PHE A 258 -8.84 5.53 20.33
CA PHE A 258 -9.49 4.94 19.15
C PHE A 258 -9.78 3.46 19.39
N ASN A 259 -10.96 3.02 18.96
CA ASN A 259 -11.29 1.62 18.82
C ASN A 259 -10.55 1.06 17.60
N LEU A 260 -9.88 -0.08 17.79
CA LEU A 260 -9.06 -0.72 16.77
C LEU A 260 -9.51 -2.16 16.57
N ASN A 261 -9.54 -2.62 15.31
CA ASN A 261 -9.74 -4.04 15.03
C ASN A 261 -8.43 -4.84 15.23
N SER A 262 -8.48 -6.14 14.92
CA SER A 262 -7.34 -7.07 15.02
C SER A 262 -6.15 -6.72 14.13
N LEU A 263 -6.32 -5.79 13.20
CA LEU A 263 -5.33 -5.29 12.24
C LEU A 263 -4.83 -3.87 12.55
N ASN A 264 -5.16 -3.33 13.73
CA ASN A 264 -4.93 -1.94 14.12
C ASN A 264 -5.58 -0.90 13.18
N ILE A 265 -6.65 -1.26 12.47
CA ILE A 265 -7.47 -0.31 11.71
C ILE A 265 -8.46 0.35 12.66
N ILE A 266 -8.61 1.67 12.57
CA ILE A 266 -9.60 2.42 13.36
C ILE A 266 -11.01 2.03 12.93
N THR A 267 -11.82 1.62 13.91
CA THR A 267 -13.21 1.20 13.70
C THR A 267 -14.22 2.26 14.08
N ASP A 268 -13.79 3.32 14.77
CA ASP A 268 -14.65 4.47 15.07
C ASP A 268 -15.17 5.11 13.78
N LYS A 269 -16.43 5.56 13.82
CA LYS A 269 -16.92 6.49 12.79
C LYS A 269 -16.16 7.81 12.92
N ILE A 270 -15.45 8.19 11.86
CA ILE A 270 -14.68 9.43 11.79
C ILE A 270 -15.37 10.37 10.80
N PHE A 271 -16.21 11.27 11.32
CA PHE A 271 -17.10 12.11 10.50
C PHE A 271 -18.01 11.25 9.61
N GLU A 272 -17.89 11.37 8.29
CA GLU A 272 -18.61 10.57 7.29
C GLU A 272 -17.90 9.25 6.96
N LEU A 273 -16.72 9.00 7.52
CA LEU A 273 -15.92 7.81 7.27
C LEU A 273 -16.35 6.68 8.21
N GLU A 274 -17.03 5.68 7.65
CA GLU A 274 -17.45 4.48 8.38
C GLU A 274 -16.48 3.31 8.12
N PHE A 275 -16.31 2.47 9.14
CA PHE A 275 -15.49 1.27 9.04
C PHE A 275 -16.31 0.09 8.53
N GLN A 276 -15.70 -0.72 7.67
CA GLN A 276 -16.24 -2.01 7.25
C GLN A 276 -15.19 -3.10 7.41
N GLU A 277 -15.61 -4.22 7.98
CA GLU A 277 -14.77 -5.40 8.11
C GLU A 277 -14.62 -6.07 6.74
N ASN A 278 -13.47 -5.86 6.11
CA ASN A 278 -13.13 -6.37 4.78
C ASN A 278 -11.73 -6.99 4.83
N LYS A 279 -11.41 -7.82 3.82
CA LYS A 279 -10.04 -8.31 3.62
C LYS A 279 -9.09 -7.13 3.47
N THR A 280 -7.88 -7.24 4.02
CA THR A 280 -6.97 -6.09 4.06
C THR A 280 -5.69 -6.31 3.25
N ILE A 281 -5.35 -5.36 2.38
CA ILE A 281 -4.06 -5.30 1.69
C ILE A 281 -3.23 -4.18 2.32
N PHE A 282 -2.03 -4.50 2.81
CA PHE A 282 -1.06 -3.54 3.31
C PHE A 282 0.02 -3.27 2.28
N PHE A 283 0.05 -2.07 1.73
CA PHE A 283 1.17 -1.57 0.95
C PHE A 283 2.24 -1.01 1.88
N ILE A 284 3.38 -1.71 1.92
CA ILE A 284 4.50 -1.42 2.83
C ILE A 284 5.60 -0.70 2.05
N PRO A 285 6.05 0.50 2.46
CA PRO A 285 7.15 1.20 1.81
C PRO A 285 8.47 0.47 2.02
N LEU A 286 9.37 0.57 1.03
CA LEU A 286 10.71 0.01 1.11
C LEU A 286 11.76 0.86 0.38
N ILE A 287 13.01 0.62 0.73
CA ILE A 287 14.21 1.15 0.09
C ILE A 287 14.79 0.12 -0.88
N ALA A 288 14.86 -1.14 -0.47
CA ALA A 288 15.35 -2.27 -1.26
C ALA A 288 14.58 -3.54 -0.91
N TYR A 289 14.69 -4.55 -1.78
CA TYR A 289 14.13 -5.88 -1.58
C TYR A 289 15.01 -6.95 -2.21
N ASN A 290 14.74 -8.22 -1.92
CA ASN A 290 15.41 -9.35 -2.56
C ASN A 290 14.41 -10.36 -3.14
N LYS A 291 14.95 -11.42 -3.75
CA LYS A 291 14.20 -12.52 -4.35
C LYS A 291 13.52 -13.44 -3.32
N TYR A 292 13.66 -13.19 -2.02
CA TYR A 292 13.04 -13.98 -0.95
C TYR A 292 11.87 -13.25 -0.26
N GLY A 293 11.49 -12.07 -0.76
CA GLY A 293 10.42 -11.27 -0.17
C GLY A 293 10.87 -10.46 1.04
N CYS A 294 12.16 -10.48 1.36
CA CYS A 294 12.75 -9.63 2.39
C CYS A 294 12.86 -8.21 1.87
N ARG A 295 12.72 -7.26 2.78
CA ARG A 295 12.74 -5.82 2.46
C ARG A 295 13.65 -5.07 3.40
N ILE A 296 14.15 -3.93 2.93
CA ILE A 296 14.82 -2.94 3.75
C ILE A 296 13.94 -1.70 3.83
N GLY A 297 13.40 -1.43 5.03
CA GLY A 297 12.68 -0.19 5.32
C GLY A 297 13.62 0.97 5.68
N SER A 298 13.03 2.10 6.10
CA SER A 298 13.75 3.31 6.51
C SER A 298 14.66 3.15 7.73
N GLY A 299 14.56 2.03 8.45
CA GLY A 299 15.41 1.67 9.60
C GLY A 299 14.73 1.86 10.95
N LYS A 300 13.51 2.40 11.00
CA LYS A 300 12.77 2.54 12.26
C LYS A 300 11.99 1.30 12.66
N GLY A 301 11.69 0.36 11.76
CA GLY A 301 11.02 -0.92 12.09
C GLY A 301 9.55 -0.82 12.49
N TYR A 302 8.83 0.25 12.10
CA TYR A 302 7.42 0.45 12.46
C TYR A 302 6.53 -0.70 11.98
N TYR A 303 6.67 -1.12 10.72
CA TYR A 303 5.90 -2.23 10.17
C TYR A 303 6.26 -3.56 10.84
N ASP A 304 7.55 -3.84 11.05
CA ASP A 304 7.99 -5.08 11.71
C ASP A 304 7.38 -5.21 13.11
N ARG A 305 7.51 -4.17 13.94
CA ARG A 305 6.92 -4.14 15.28
C ARG A 305 5.40 -4.24 15.26
N THR A 306 4.74 -3.57 14.30
CA THR A 306 3.28 -3.62 14.18
C THR A 306 2.83 -5.04 13.93
N PHE A 307 3.32 -5.69 12.87
CA PHE A 307 2.91 -7.05 12.53
C PHE A 307 3.30 -8.07 13.59
N ILE A 308 4.49 -7.96 14.20
CA ILE A 308 4.86 -8.80 15.34
C ILE A 308 3.84 -8.64 16.49
N SER A 309 3.43 -7.41 16.80
CA SER A 309 2.41 -7.14 17.82
C SER A 309 1.06 -7.77 17.44
N LEU A 310 0.63 -7.62 16.19
CA LEU A 310 -0.63 -8.22 15.70
C LEU A 310 -0.62 -9.74 15.84
N TYR A 311 0.44 -10.41 15.39
CA TYR A 311 0.55 -11.88 15.49
C TYR A 311 0.59 -12.35 16.95
N LYS A 312 1.30 -11.63 17.84
CA LYS A 312 1.29 -11.94 19.28
C LYS A 312 -0.12 -11.84 19.89
N LYS A 313 -0.86 -10.76 19.58
CA LYS A 313 -2.25 -10.58 20.05
C LYS A 313 -3.16 -11.71 19.54
N ALA A 314 -3.08 -12.04 18.26
CA ALA A 314 -3.86 -13.11 17.65
C ALA A 314 -3.57 -14.47 18.29
N LYS A 315 -2.30 -14.78 18.57
CA LYS A 315 -1.89 -16.01 19.27
C LYS A 315 -2.51 -16.12 20.66
N ILE A 316 -2.42 -15.05 21.46
CA ILE A 316 -2.98 -15.01 22.82
C ILE A 316 -4.49 -15.23 22.78
N ASN A 317 -5.20 -14.61 21.83
CA ASN A 317 -6.65 -14.77 21.69
C ASN A 317 -7.02 -16.21 21.30
N TYR A 318 -6.27 -16.82 20.37
CA TYR A 318 -6.47 -18.21 19.98
C TYR A 318 -6.25 -19.18 21.15
N GLU A 319 -5.16 -19.00 21.91
CA GLU A 319 -4.87 -19.82 23.10
C GLU A 319 -5.93 -19.66 24.19
N LYS A 320 -6.44 -18.44 24.42
CA LYS A 320 -7.54 -18.19 25.37
C LYS A 320 -8.82 -18.91 24.94
N ASN A 321 -9.19 -18.80 23.67
CA ASN A 321 -10.40 -19.44 23.15
C ASN A 321 -10.30 -20.98 23.20
N ASN A 322 -9.13 -21.55 22.92
CA ASN A 322 -8.92 -22.99 23.05
C ASN A 322 -8.85 -23.46 24.51
N LYS A 323 -8.33 -22.65 25.43
CA LYS A 323 -8.40 -22.97 26.87
C LYS A 323 -9.83 -22.91 27.40
N SER A 324 -10.67 -21.96 26.94
CA SER A 324 -12.10 -21.94 27.29
C SER A 324 -12.87 -23.12 26.69
N ILE A 325 -12.52 -23.55 25.46
CA ILE A 325 -13.08 -24.75 24.85
C ILE A 325 -12.63 -26.01 25.59
N ASN A 326 -11.35 -26.10 25.98
CA ASN A 326 -10.83 -27.24 26.75
C ASN A 326 -11.33 -27.26 28.20
N GLN A 327 -11.72 -26.12 28.79
CA GLN A 327 -12.43 -26.11 30.07
C GLN A 327 -13.88 -26.59 29.95
N ILE A 328 -14.49 -26.47 28.77
CA ILE A 328 -15.81 -27.05 28.47
C ILE A 328 -15.68 -28.54 28.12
N SER A 329 -14.56 -28.98 27.56
CA SER A 329 -14.31 -30.38 27.17
C SER A 329 -13.45 -31.19 28.15
N ASN A 330 -13.06 -30.64 29.30
CA ASN A 330 -12.41 -31.39 30.38
C ASN A 330 -13.43 -32.10 31.27
N VAL A 331 -14.23 -32.95 30.63
CA VAL A 331 -14.49 -34.31 31.11
C VAL A 331 -13.71 -35.20 30.15
N SER A 332 -12.74 -35.93 30.69
CA SER A 332 -11.85 -36.92 30.03
C SER A 332 -10.53 -36.45 29.41
N GLU A 333 -9.48 -36.80 30.16
CA GLU A 333 -8.18 -37.36 29.74
C GLU A 333 -7.01 -36.44 29.36
N THR A 334 -6.05 -36.47 30.29
CA THR A 334 -4.64 -36.06 30.22
C THR A 334 -3.85 -36.80 29.14
N ASN A 335 -2.90 -36.13 28.48
CA ASN A 335 -1.47 -36.55 28.52
C ASN A 335 -0.49 -35.61 27.78
N ASN A 336 0.50 -35.17 28.56
CA ASN A 336 1.94 -34.96 28.30
C ASN A 336 2.48 -34.72 26.88
N LEU A 337 3.09 -33.54 26.69
CA LEU A 337 4.20 -33.33 25.75
C LEU A 337 5.29 -32.46 26.42
N LYS A 338 6.51 -33.01 26.51
CA LYS A 338 7.71 -32.34 27.02
C LYS A 338 8.23 -31.34 25.98
N GLU A 339 8.45 -30.09 26.41
CA GLU A 339 8.99 -28.99 25.60
C GLU A 339 10.52 -29.09 25.45
N ASN A 340 11.01 -29.09 24.22
CA ASN A 340 12.39 -28.73 23.88
C ASN A 340 12.39 -27.29 23.34
N LYS A 341 12.99 -26.37 24.09
CA LYS A 341 13.02 -24.92 23.81
C LYS A 341 14.06 -24.57 22.74
N ASN A 342 13.59 -24.19 21.55
CA ASN A 342 14.34 -23.33 20.62
C ASN A 342 13.45 -22.15 20.18
N ASN A 343 13.63 -21.02 20.87
CA ASN A 343 12.75 -19.84 20.84
C ASN A 343 12.67 -19.09 19.48
N GLU A 344 13.55 -19.37 18.52
CA GLU A 344 13.63 -18.63 17.25
C GLU A 344 12.92 -19.34 16.09
N THR A 345 13.04 -20.67 15.99
CA THR A 345 12.24 -21.50 15.07
C THR A 345 10.75 -21.47 15.40
N GLU A 346 10.41 -21.36 16.68
CA GLU A 346 9.02 -21.29 17.14
C GLU A 346 8.27 -20.03 16.64
N LYS A 347 8.94 -18.87 16.53
CA LYS A 347 8.28 -17.63 16.07
C LYS A 347 7.86 -17.69 14.60
N ASN A 348 8.68 -18.33 13.76
CA ASN A 348 8.37 -18.48 12.33
C ASN A 348 7.33 -19.56 12.09
N ILE A 349 7.40 -20.69 12.81
CA ILE A 349 6.35 -21.72 12.79
C ILE A 349 5.03 -21.13 13.30
N GLN A 350 5.05 -20.27 14.32
CA GLN A 350 3.86 -19.56 14.82
C GLN A 350 3.26 -18.60 13.80
N ASN A 351 4.08 -17.82 13.08
CA ASN A 351 3.60 -16.93 12.01
C ASN A 351 2.95 -17.72 10.86
N ILE A 352 3.48 -18.90 10.53
CA ILE A 352 2.92 -19.82 9.54
C ILE A 352 1.61 -20.44 10.04
N LEU A 353 1.54 -20.85 11.33
CA LEU A 353 0.32 -21.41 11.93
C LEU A 353 -0.83 -20.39 12.00
N ILE A 354 -0.55 -19.15 12.37
CA ILE A 354 -1.57 -18.07 12.46
C ILE A 354 -2.15 -17.75 11.08
N LYS A 355 -1.32 -17.78 10.03
CA LYS A 355 -1.75 -17.65 8.63
C LYS A 355 -2.54 -18.87 8.15
N LYS A 356 -2.06 -20.09 8.42
CA LYS A 356 -2.74 -21.34 8.03
C LYS A 356 -4.11 -21.48 8.70
N ASN A 357 -4.23 -21.02 9.95
CA ASN A 357 -5.48 -21.00 10.70
C ASN A 357 -6.39 -19.81 10.36
N LYS A 358 -6.05 -18.98 9.35
CA LYS A 358 -6.80 -17.79 8.90
C LYS A 358 -7.18 -16.82 10.03
N ILE A 359 -6.38 -16.75 11.09
CA ILE A 359 -6.72 -15.93 12.27
C ILE A 359 -6.64 -14.44 11.93
N ILE A 360 -5.87 -14.07 10.90
CA ILE A 360 -5.81 -12.71 10.36
C ILE A 360 -5.81 -12.80 8.83
N ASP A 361 -6.84 -12.26 8.17
CA ASP A 361 -6.98 -12.26 6.70
C ASP A 361 -6.40 -10.96 6.10
N HIS A 362 -5.09 -10.96 5.87
CA HIS A 362 -4.38 -9.83 5.26
C HIS A 362 -3.28 -10.25 4.29
N VAL A 363 -2.93 -9.35 3.39
CA VAL A 363 -1.84 -9.49 2.41
C VAL A 363 -0.85 -8.35 2.56
N LYS A 364 0.45 -8.66 2.66
CA LYS A 364 1.55 -7.67 2.71
C LYS A 364 2.17 -7.55 1.32
N VAL A 365 2.12 -6.35 0.77
CA VAL A 365 2.57 -6.03 -0.58
C VAL A 365 3.56 -4.87 -0.52
N SER A 366 4.57 -4.89 -1.36
CA SER A 366 5.35 -3.67 -1.64
C SER A 366 5.42 -3.41 -3.13
N VAL A 367 5.52 -2.14 -3.49
CA VAL A 367 5.73 -1.67 -4.86
C VAL A 367 7.10 -1.02 -4.94
N SER A 368 7.89 -1.38 -5.94
CA SER A 368 9.25 -0.87 -6.11
C SER A 368 9.66 -0.91 -7.58
N PHE A 369 10.86 -0.41 -7.90
CA PHE A 369 11.49 -0.63 -9.19
C PHE A 369 12.41 -1.84 -9.16
N GLU A 370 12.65 -2.49 -10.31
CA GLU A 370 13.63 -3.57 -10.42
C GLU A 370 15.04 -3.11 -10.03
N ALA A 371 15.39 -1.84 -10.27
CA ALA A 371 16.66 -1.25 -9.87
C ALA A 371 16.96 -1.32 -8.35
N PHE A 372 15.97 -1.64 -7.52
CA PHE A 372 16.11 -1.82 -6.07
C PHE A 372 16.04 -3.29 -5.61
N LEU A 373 16.05 -4.23 -6.54
CA LEU A 373 16.18 -5.66 -6.28
C LEU A 373 17.65 -6.02 -6.02
N TYR A 374 17.90 -6.73 -4.93
CA TYR A 374 19.21 -7.25 -4.56
C TYR A 374 19.20 -8.77 -4.56
N ASP A 375 20.30 -9.36 -5.03
CA ASP A 375 20.53 -10.81 -5.02
C ASP A 375 21.38 -11.22 -3.80
N VAL A 376 21.02 -10.69 -2.63
CA VAL A 376 21.71 -10.93 -1.37
C VAL A 376 20.66 -11.13 -0.28
N ASP A 377 20.90 -12.08 0.61
CA ASP A 377 20.10 -12.23 1.81
C ASP A 377 20.56 -11.26 2.90
N PHE A 378 19.61 -10.48 3.41
CA PHE A 378 19.82 -9.49 4.46
C PHE A 378 18.75 -9.60 5.55
N ASN A 379 18.01 -10.72 5.58
CA ASN A 379 16.92 -10.91 6.52
C ASN A 379 17.44 -11.01 7.96
N GLU A 380 16.74 -10.37 8.90
CA GLU A 380 16.94 -10.54 10.33
C GLU A 380 15.72 -11.27 10.95
N PRO A 381 15.87 -11.94 12.12
CA PRO A 381 14.77 -12.70 12.75
C PRO A 381 13.53 -11.88 13.10
N THR A 382 13.66 -10.55 13.21
CA THR A 382 12.55 -9.64 13.50
C THR A 382 11.90 -9.05 12.26
N ASP A 383 12.44 -9.31 11.08
CA ASP A 383 11.89 -8.77 9.83
C ASP A 383 10.63 -9.52 9.42
N ILE A 384 9.62 -8.77 9.02
CA ILE A 384 8.52 -9.37 8.25
C ILE A 384 8.95 -9.63 6.82
N ILE A 385 8.53 -10.79 6.30
CA ILE A 385 8.58 -11.11 4.88
C ILE A 385 7.25 -10.71 4.24
N LEU A 386 7.34 -10.17 3.02
CA LEU A 386 6.19 -9.77 2.21
C LEU A 386 5.54 -10.98 1.54
N ASP A 387 4.24 -10.89 1.27
CA ASP A 387 3.50 -11.91 0.50
C ASP A 387 3.66 -11.65 -1.00
N TYR A 388 3.75 -10.37 -1.38
CA TYR A 388 4.01 -9.94 -2.75
C TYR A 388 5.01 -8.78 -2.82
N ILE A 389 5.77 -8.76 -3.91
CA ILE A 389 6.49 -7.56 -4.37
C ILE A 389 6.12 -7.33 -5.82
N ILE A 390 5.74 -6.10 -6.15
CA ILE A 390 5.37 -5.70 -7.50
C ILE A 390 6.39 -4.68 -8.00
N ASN A 391 6.98 -4.95 -9.16
CA ASN A 391 7.79 -3.97 -9.87
C ASN A 391 7.25 -3.74 -11.29
N GLU A 392 7.90 -2.89 -12.07
CA GLU A 392 7.48 -2.52 -13.42
C GLU A 392 7.49 -3.71 -14.39
N LYS A 393 8.18 -4.80 -14.06
CA LYS A 393 8.28 -6.01 -14.90
C LYS A 393 7.34 -7.11 -14.42
N HIS A 394 7.36 -7.45 -13.14
CA HIS A 394 6.76 -8.66 -12.60
C HIS A 394 5.99 -8.42 -11.28
N ILE A 395 5.08 -9.35 -10.99
CA ILE A 395 4.43 -9.54 -9.69
C ILE A 395 5.04 -10.79 -9.04
N TYR A 396 5.92 -10.61 -8.06
CA TYR A 396 6.48 -11.71 -7.29
C TYR A 396 5.53 -12.12 -6.18
N LYS A 397 5.17 -13.41 -6.11
CA LYS A 397 4.36 -14.01 -5.04
C LYS A 397 5.21 -14.99 -4.25
N PHE A 398 5.32 -14.79 -2.95
CA PHE A 398 6.13 -15.63 -2.06
C PHE A 398 5.24 -16.69 -1.39
N LEU A 399 5.56 -17.95 -1.64
CA LEU A 399 4.84 -19.12 -1.11
C LEU A 399 5.65 -19.71 0.05
N PHE A 400 5.06 -19.67 1.25
CA PHE A 400 5.65 -20.13 2.51
C PHE A 400 5.12 -21.51 2.92
#